data_AF-A0A482D531-F1
#
_entry.id   AF-A0A482D531-F1
#
_cell.length_a   1.000
_cell.length_b   1.000
_cell.length_c   1.000
_cell.angle_alpha   90.00
_cell.angle_beta   90.00
_cell.angle_gamma   90.00
#
_symmetry.space_group_name_H-M   'P 1'
#
loop_
_entity.id
_entity.type
_entity.pdbx_description
1 polymer ?
#
loop_
_entity_poly.entity_id
_entity_poly.type
_entity_poly.pdbx_seq_one_letter_code
_entity_poly.pdbx_strand_id
1 'polypeptide(L)'
;MEIDFQRTNPAPNPTFPRKKNPLGRIFLVITAIILVAIGVFLAVSREAPKGQNKKEEKASSTSAKITSNSCPKGKEYVNEKQGYRVCFPESWKYSELQVSALTTGFDPNGPTESFPGTLEVIINDKAVDVTLEETINNSSKYEFGKAFVDKVAGSQIIYTRGKDDPLATHPLAIDTLVSTFGRTYTVRLNTNEETRTADEKLYGEFLESWEFLEDTPSPPWSTSRNILVYSPWVDDQVKNPLSLVGEAIAFEGTVNVRIKDKDSHILLETTIQTQSGNQRSPFAADLSFDKPSTEEGILEVFTLSASDGSEQDKVTIPVHFP
;
A
#
# COMPACT_ATOMS: atom_id res chain seq x y z
N MET A 1 -26.85 57.03 -7.93
CA MET A 1 -25.44 56.67 -8.20
C MET A 1 -25.37 55.18 -7.97
N GLU A 2 -25.60 54.44 -9.03
CA GLU A 2 -25.87 53.00 -9.03
C GLU A 2 -24.70 52.37 -9.80
N ILE A 3 -23.94 51.49 -9.14
CA ILE A 3 -22.74 50.87 -9.71
C ILE A 3 -23.15 49.49 -10.23
N ASP A 4 -23.16 49.36 -11.55
CA ASP A 4 -23.39 48.14 -12.31
C ASP A 4 -22.16 47.22 -12.21
N PHE A 5 -22.33 46.01 -11.65
CA PHE A 5 -21.32 44.96 -11.67
C PHE A 5 -21.59 44.04 -12.86
N GLN A 6 -20.93 44.33 -13.98
CA GLN A 6 -20.84 43.43 -15.13
C GLN A 6 -20.16 42.11 -14.71
N ARG A 7 -20.92 41.01 -14.69
CA ARG A 7 -20.37 39.65 -14.59
C ARG A 7 -19.70 39.29 -15.92
N THR A 8 -18.39 39.13 -15.92
CA THR A 8 -17.67 38.52 -17.04
C THR A 8 -17.75 36.99 -16.93
N ASN A 9 -18.20 36.34 -18.00
CA ASN A 9 -18.17 34.87 -18.10
C ASN A 9 -16.71 34.39 -18.13
N PRO A 10 -16.35 33.31 -17.41
CA PRO A 10 -15.01 32.73 -17.51
C PRO A 10 -14.81 32.12 -18.91
N ALA A 11 -13.60 32.30 -19.44
CA ALA A 11 -13.19 31.77 -20.75
C ALA A 11 -13.27 30.23 -20.78
N PRO A 12 -13.64 29.62 -21.92
CA PRO A 12 -13.65 28.16 -22.05
C PRO A 12 -12.23 27.60 -21.93
N ASN A 13 -12.09 26.47 -21.23
CA ASN A 13 -10.83 25.76 -21.05
C ASN A 13 -10.17 25.41 -22.41
N PRO A 14 -8.84 25.56 -22.53
CA PRO A 14 -8.13 25.19 -23.74
C PRO A 14 -8.21 23.66 -23.95
N THR A 15 -8.65 23.25 -25.13
CA THR A 15 -8.65 21.87 -25.58
C THR A 15 -7.25 21.46 -25.99
N PHE A 16 -6.63 20.54 -25.25
CA PHE A 16 -5.35 19.94 -25.64
C PHE A 16 -5.58 18.86 -26.71
N PRO A 17 -4.91 18.94 -27.88
CA PRO A 17 -5.02 17.89 -28.89
C PRO A 17 -4.30 16.62 -28.42
N ARG A 18 -5.02 15.50 -28.33
CA ARG A 18 -4.41 14.17 -28.15
C ARG A 18 -3.45 13.89 -29.31
N LYS A 19 -2.15 13.79 -29.02
CA LYS A 19 -1.18 13.23 -29.96
C LYS A 19 -1.59 11.78 -30.27
N LYS A 20 -1.87 11.50 -31.54
CA LYS A 20 -2.06 10.12 -32.04
C LYS A 20 -0.68 9.47 -32.13
N ASN A 21 -0.41 8.45 -31.31
CA ASN A 21 0.76 7.59 -31.48
C ASN A 21 0.49 6.59 -32.62
N PRO A 22 1.34 6.53 -33.68
CA PRO A 22 1.14 5.65 -34.81
C PRO A 22 2.02 4.40 -34.69
N LEU A 23 1.67 3.45 -33.83
CA LEU A 23 2.28 2.11 -33.84
C LEU A 23 1.20 1.07 -33.56
N GLY A 24 0.28 0.94 -34.50
CA GLY A 24 -0.50 -0.27 -34.66
C GLY A 24 0.33 -1.32 -35.39
N ARG A 25 0.13 -2.58 -34.97
CA ARG A 25 0.48 -3.84 -35.66
C ARG A 25 1.95 -4.28 -35.61
N ILE A 26 2.26 -5.12 -34.61
CA ILE A 26 2.99 -6.37 -34.88
C ILE A 26 2.24 -7.49 -34.13
N PHE A 27 1.56 -8.33 -34.89
CA PHE A 27 0.94 -9.58 -34.47
C PHE A 27 1.71 -10.69 -35.20
N LEU A 28 2.43 -11.55 -34.47
CA LEU A 28 3.03 -12.79 -35.01
C LEU A 28 3.37 -13.70 -33.81
N VAL A 29 2.47 -14.59 -33.42
CA VAL A 29 2.48 -16.04 -33.76
C VAL A 29 3.76 -16.74 -33.31
N ILE A 30 3.71 -17.39 -32.14
CA ILE A 30 4.49 -18.60 -31.86
C ILE A 30 3.56 -19.61 -31.17
N THR A 31 3.19 -20.64 -31.91
CA THR A 31 2.42 -21.79 -31.44
C THR A 31 3.35 -23.00 -31.29
N ALA A 32 3.24 -23.63 -30.12
CA ALA A 32 3.39 -25.07 -29.83
C ALA A 32 4.76 -25.77 -30.02
N ILE A 33 5.25 -26.43 -28.96
CA ILE A 33 5.26 -27.90 -28.74
C ILE A 33 6.17 -28.20 -27.54
N ILE A 34 5.68 -28.93 -26.53
CA ILE A 34 6.24 -30.18 -25.96
C ILE A 34 5.23 -30.71 -24.94
N LEU A 35 4.73 -31.93 -25.21
CA LEU A 35 3.91 -32.76 -24.33
C LEU A 35 4.69 -34.07 -24.07
N VAL A 36 4.43 -34.65 -22.88
CA VAL A 36 4.54 -36.07 -22.48
C VAL A 36 5.81 -36.55 -21.75
N ALA A 37 5.64 -36.77 -20.43
CA ALA A 37 5.99 -38.00 -19.69
C ALA A 37 5.11 -37.99 -18.40
N ILE A 38 4.00 -38.75 -18.29
CA ILE A 38 3.85 -40.17 -17.86
C ILE A 38 4.81 -40.53 -16.70
N GLY A 39 4.37 -40.96 -15.51
CA GLY A 39 3.03 -41.23 -15.02
C GLY A 39 3.03 -41.88 -13.62
N VAL A 40 1.83 -42.11 -13.12
CA VAL A 40 1.42 -43.18 -12.18
C VAL A 40 2.08 -43.21 -10.79
N PHE A 41 1.36 -42.73 -9.78
CA PHE A 41 1.31 -43.47 -8.51
C PHE A 41 -0.13 -43.56 -8.00
N LEU A 42 -0.49 -44.79 -7.65
CA LEU A 42 -1.82 -45.32 -7.43
C LEU A 42 -2.44 -44.82 -6.13
N ALA A 43 -3.74 -44.54 -6.20
CA ALA A 43 -4.63 -44.48 -5.05
C ALA A 43 -4.73 -45.86 -4.38
N VAL A 44 -4.54 -45.91 -3.06
CA VAL A 44 -5.01 -46.99 -2.18
C VAL A 44 -5.89 -46.37 -1.11
N SER A 45 -7.05 -46.97 -0.93
CA SER A 45 -8.15 -46.53 -0.06
C SER A 45 -8.01 -47.06 1.37
N ARG A 46 -8.56 -46.25 2.31
CA ARG A 46 -9.27 -46.59 3.58
C ARG A 46 -8.52 -47.35 4.69
N GLU A 47 -8.37 -46.70 5.84
CA GLU A 47 -9.21 -46.94 7.03
C GLU A 47 -8.94 -45.88 8.12
N ALA A 48 -10.01 -45.48 8.82
CA ALA A 48 -9.95 -44.60 9.99
C ALA A 48 -9.92 -45.43 11.28
N PRO A 49 -9.14 -45.05 12.31
CA PRO A 49 -9.38 -45.53 13.66
C PRO A 49 -10.14 -44.49 14.49
N LYS A 50 -11.22 -44.96 15.11
CA LYS A 50 -11.96 -44.26 16.17
C LYS A 50 -11.09 -44.11 17.42
N GLY A 51 -11.08 -42.89 17.95
CA GLY A 51 -11.18 -42.56 19.38
C GLY A 51 -10.02 -42.93 20.30
N GLN A 52 -9.33 -41.91 20.82
CA GLN A 52 -9.06 -41.82 22.26
C GLN A 52 -8.69 -40.39 22.67
N ASN A 53 -9.37 -39.92 23.71
CA ASN A 53 -9.21 -38.63 24.38
C ASN A 53 -7.75 -38.33 24.77
N LYS A 54 -7.27 -37.13 24.42
CA LYS A 54 -6.18 -36.47 25.15
C LYS A 54 -6.37 -34.95 25.10
N LYS A 55 -6.69 -34.42 26.30
CA LYS A 55 -6.51 -33.06 26.82
C LYS A 55 -6.25 -31.94 25.80
N GLU A 56 -7.22 -31.02 25.73
CA GLU A 56 -7.03 -29.65 25.27
C GLU A 56 -5.83 -29.02 26.02
N GLU A 57 -4.73 -28.88 25.31
CA GLU A 57 -3.63 -28.02 25.71
C GLU A 57 -3.94 -26.64 25.12
N LYS A 58 -4.25 -25.69 26.00
CA LYS A 58 -4.38 -24.26 25.67
C LYS A 58 -3.17 -23.85 24.84
N ALA A 59 -3.40 -23.56 23.55
CA ALA A 59 -2.46 -22.81 22.74
C ALA A 59 -2.43 -21.38 23.28
N SER A 60 -1.65 -21.19 24.34
CA SER A 60 -1.19 -19.88 24.77
C SER A 60 -0.14 -19.46 23.76
N SER A 61 -0.51 -18.50 22.91
CA SER A 61 0.37 -17.75 22.03
C SER A 61 1.43 -17.03 22.86
N THR A 62 2.43 -17.78 23.30
CA THR A 62 3.63 -17.22 23.88
C THR A 62 4.48 -16.86 22.68
N SER A 63 4.37 -15.61 22.23
CA SER A 63 5.34 -14.96 21.34
C SER A 63 6.72 -15.24 21.90
N ALA A 64 7.38 -16.24 21.32
CA ALA A 64 8.73 -16.60 21.65
C ALA A 64 9.60 -15.47 21.12
N LYS A 65 10.03 -14.59 22.03
CA LYS A 65 10.98 -13.52 21.83
C LYS A 65 12.21 -14.06 21.10
N ILE A 66 12.26 -13.90 19.77
CA ILE A 66 13.43 -14.22 18.95
C ILE A 66 14.48 -13.15 19.23
N THR A 67 15.29 -13.36 20.27
CA THR A 67 16.57 -12.66 20.41
C THR A 67 17.65 -13.46 19.68
N SER A 68 17.83 -13.18 18.40
CA SER A 68 19.08 -13.46 17.68
C SER A 68 19.36 -12.24 16.82
N ASN A 69 20.54 -11.64 16.98
CA ASN A 69 21.00 -10.40 16.37
C ASN A 69 20.67 -10.29 14.86
N SER A 70 19.46 -9.84 14.51
CA SER A 70 18.91 -9.83 13.14
C SER A 70 19.62 -8.81 12.26
N CYS A 71 20.19 -7.77 12.88
CA CYS A 71 20.94 -6.71 12.21
C CYS A 71 22.40 -6.67 12.69
N PRO A 72 23.33 -7.43 12.10
CA PRO A 72 24.72 -7.48 12.57
C PRO A 72 25.49 -6.16 12.38
N LYS A 73 25.02 -5.24 11.52
CA LYS A 73 25.69 -3.97 11.17
C LYS A 73 24.83 -2.72 11.41
N GLY A 74 23.79 -2.81 12.24
CA GLY A 74 22.92 -1.67 12.50
C GLY A 74 21.77 -2.05 13.42
N LYS A 75 20.67 -1.34 13.28
CA LYS A 75 19.44 -1.61 14.02
C LYS A 75 18.29 -1.97 13.10
N GLU A 76 17.30 -2.59 13.72
CA GLU A 76 16.10 -3.07 13.07
C GLU A 76 14.99 -2.02 13.07
N TYR A 77 14.23 -1.99 11.99
CA TYR A 77 12.89 -1.43 11.96
C TYR A 77 11.91 -2.51 11.49
N VAL A 78 10.78 -2.62 12.19
CA VAL A 78 9.69 -3.54 11.87
C VAL A 78 8.44 -2.71 11.64
N ASN A 79 7.81 -2.89 10.50
CA ASN A 79 6.50 -2.33 10.17
C ASN A 79 5.50 -3.47 10.09
N GLU A 80 4.86 -3.79 11.21
CA GLU A 80 3.90 -4.90 11.29
C GLU A 80 2.66 -4.64 10.41
N LYS A 81 2.23 -3.37 10.29
CA LYS A 81 1.08 -2.98 9.43
C LYS A 81 1.35 -3.23 7.95
N GLN A 82 2.56 -2.92 7.52
CA GLN A 82 2.99 -3.06 6.13
C GLN A 82 3.75 -4.35 5.86
N GLY A 83 3.97 -5.19 6.87
CA GLY A 83 4.44 -6.56 6.70
C GLY A 83 5.91 -6.70 6.30
N TYR A 84 6.77 -5.84 6.81
CA TYR A 84 8.20 -5.97 6.53
C TYR A 84 9.06 -5.59 7.72
N ARG A 85 10.29 -6.09 7.70
CA ARG A 85 11.38 -5.63 8.55
C ARG A 85 12.63 -5.40 7.71
N VAL A 86 13.48 -4.50 8.19
CA VAL A 86 14.72 -4.09 7.53
C VAL A 86 15.77 -3.71 8.57
N CYS A 87 17.04 -3.85 8.18
CA CYS A 87 18.17 -3.32 8.91
C CYS A 87 18.69 -2.03 8.25
N PHE A 88 19.11 -1.08 9.08
CA PHE A 88 19.68 0.18 8.63
C PHE A 88 20.74 0.67 9.63
N PRO A 89 21.62 1.62 9.26
CA PRO A 89 22.75 2.00 10.11
C PRO A 89 22.33 2.45 11.51
N GLU A 90 23.10 2.09 12.53
CA GLU A 90 22.78 2.37 13.95
C GLU A 90 22.55 3.87 14.22
N SER A 91 23.36 4.72 13.59
CA SER A 91 23.31 6.17 13.73
C SER A 91 22.12 6.84 13.03
N TRP A 92 21.46 6.15 12.12
CA TRP A 92 20.34 6.69 11.36
C TRP A 92 19.07 6.74 12.19
N LYS A 93 18.12 7.54 11.74
CA LYS A 93 16.77 7.65 12.28
C LYS A 93 15.76 7.26 11.21
N TYR A 94 14.54 7.00 11.64
CA TYR A 94 13.42 6.75 10.74
C TYR A 94 12.19 7.56 11.19
N SER A 95 11.29 7.80 10.25
CA SER A 95 10.00 8.48 10.48
C SER A 95 8.93 7.82 9.62
N GLU A 96 7.76 7.58 10.20
CA GLU A 96 6.54 7.19 9.46
C GLU A 96 5.85 8.48 8.99
N LEU A 97 6.04 8.81 7.71
CA LEU A 97 5.69 10.11 7.13
C LEU A 97 4.22 10.19 6.70
N GLN A 98 3.51 9.06 6.65
CA GLN A 98 2.09 8.99 6.34
C GLN A 98 1.38 8.06 7.33
N VAL A 99 0.07 8.28 7.50
CA VAL A 99 -0.79 7.43 8.35
C VAL A 99 -0.64 5.96 7.97
N SER A 100 -0.71 5.09 8.98
CA SER A 100 -0.45 3.65 8.84
C SER A 100 0.92 3.32 8.21
N ALA A 101 1.88 4.24 8.33
CA ALA A 101 3.23 4.08 7.81
C ALA A 101 3.29 3.76 6.31
N LEU A 102 2.36 4.32 5.52
CA LEU A 102 2.32 4.16 4.06
C LEU A 102 3.58 4.73 3.37
N THR A 103 4.25 5.67 4.04
CA THR A 103 5.61 6.08 3.70
C THR A 103 6.47 6.05 4.96
N THR A 104 7.63 5.43 4.88
CA THR A 104 8.64 5.45 5.94
C THR A 104 9.97 5.93 5.37
N GLY A 105 10.53 6.98 5.94
CA GLY A 105 11.86 7.49 5.58
C GLY A 105 12.95 6.95 6.51
N PHE A 106 14.19 6.90 6.03
CA PHE A 106 15.39 6.58 6.81
C PHE A 106 16.56 7.48 6.38
N ASP A 107 17.18 8.17 7.35
CA ASP A 107 18.35 9.02 7.12
C ASP A 107 19.14 9.33 8.42
N PRO A 108 20.34 9.93 8.35
CA PRO A 108 21.13 10.28 9.54
C PRO A 108 20.50 11.31 10.50
N ASN A 109 19.64 12.19 10.02
CA ASN A 109 19.22 13.41 10.72
C ASN A 109 17.83 13.29 11.36
N GLY A 110 16.98 12.41 10.84
CA GLY A 110 15.54 12.39 11.10
C GLY A 110 14.80 12.76 9.81
N PRO A 111 14.13 11.82 9.15
CA PRO A 111 13.44 12.07 7.89
C PRO A 111 12.36 13.14 8.03
N THR A 112 12.62 14.28 7.39
CA THR A 112 11.68 15.38 7.18
C THR A 112 11.71 15.88 5.74
N GLU A 113 12.83 15.71 5.04
CA GLU A 113 13.04 16.08 3.65
C GLU A 113 13.92 15.02 2.97
N SER A 114 13.74 14.81 1.67
CA SER A 114 14.59 13.92 0.87
C SER A 114 15.88 14.62 0.47
N PHE A 115 17.03 13.93 0.56
CA PHE A 115 18.34 14.40 0.11
C PHE A 115 19.19 13.22 -0.40
N PRO A 116 20.36 13.42 -1.03
CA PRO A 116 21.17 12.33 -1.53
C PRO A 116 21.69 11.48 -0.36
N GLY A 117 21.56 10.16 -0.49
CA GLY A 117 21.87 9.21 0.57
C GLY A 117 20.70 8.95 1.53
N THR A 118 19.46 9.31 1.19
CA THR A 118 18.26 8.90 1.97
C THR A 118 17.53 7.72 1.35
N LEU A 119 16.86 6.94 2.20
CA LEU A 119 16.03 5.82 1.81
C LEU A 119 14.56 6.08 2.16
N GLU A 120 13.64 5.66 1.30
CA GLU A 120 12.21 5.70 1.56
C GLU A 120 11.57 4.35 1.20
N VAL A 121 10.62 3.90 2.00
CA VAL A 121 9.71 2.81 1.65
C VAL A 121 8.33 3.42 1.44
N ILE A 122 7.77 3.25 0.25
CA ILE A 122 6.48 3.80 -0.17
C ILE A 122 5.55 2.65 -0.54
N ILE A 123 4.38 2.61 0.09
CA ILE A 123 3.33 1.62 -0.15
C ILE A 123 2.32 2.20 -1.15
N ASN A 124 2.15 1.52 -2.28
CA ASN A 124 1.30 1.96 -3.39
C ASN A 124 0.10 1.02 -3.55
N ASP A 125 -1.06 1.60 -3.88
CA ASP A 125 -2.28 0.87 -4.27
C ASP A 125 -2.25 0.38 -5.73
N LYS A 126 -1.35 0.96 -6.52
CA LYS A 126 -1.11 0.66 -7.93
C LYS A 126 -0.22 -0.56 -8.10
N ALA A 127 -0.39 -1.24 -9.23
CA ALA A 127 0.49 -2.33 -9.64
C ALA A 127 1.87 -1.79 -10.07
N VAL A 128 2.89 -2.67 -10.02
CA VAL A 128 4.28 -2.32 -10.33
C VAL A 128 4.44 -1.68 -11.70
N ASP A 129 3.76 -2.19 -12.73
CA ASP A 129 3.82 -1.68 -14.10
C ASP A 129 3.25 -0.26 -14.22
N VAL A 130 2.13 0.02 -13.56
CA VAL A 130 1.54 1.36 -13.50
C VAL A 130 2.46 2.32 -12.76
N THR A 131 3.02 1.91 -11.60
CA THR A 131 3.97 2.74 -10.85
C THR A 131 5.24 3.03 -11.66
N LEU A 132 5.77 2.04 -12.39
CA LEU A 132 6.89 2.24 -13.31
C LEU A 132 6.56 3.23 -14.43
N GLU A 133 5.38 3.10 -15.06
CA GLU A 133 4.95 4.03 -16.12
C GLU A 133 4.88 5.47 -15.62
N GLU A 134 4.35 5.70 -14.42
CA GLU A 134 4.33 7.03 -13.79
C GLU A 134 5.74 7.56 -13.53
N THR A 135 6.66 6.74 -13.02
CA THR A 135 8.06 7.13 -12.82
C THR A 135 8.74 7.49 -14.14
N ILE A 136 8.53 6.69 -15.20
CA ILE A 136 9.08 6.95 -16.54
C ILE A 136 8.59 8.29 -17.06
N ASN A 137 7.28 8.54 -17.00
CA ASN A 137 6.67 9.76 -17.53
C ASN A 137 7.17 11.02 -16.84
N ASN A 138 7.64 10.90 -15.59
CA ASN A 138 8.20 12.00 -14.80
C ASN A 138 9.74 12.05 -14.82
N SER A 139 10.40 11.20 -15.61
CA SER A 139 11.85 11.12 -15.69
C SER A 139 12.40 11.68 -17.01
N SER A 140 13.60 12.25 -16.95
CA SER A 140 14.34 12.73 -18.13
C SER A 140 15.25 11.65 -18.74
N LYS A 141 15.67 10.68 -17.93
CA LYS A 141 16.48 9.51 -18.31
C LYS A 141 16.13 8.36 -17.38
N TYR A 142 16.21 7.12 -17.87
CA TYR A 142 15.97 5.94 -17.06
C TYR A 142 16.67 4.69 -17.62
N GLU A 143 16.92 3.73 -16.73
CA GLU A 143 17.40 2.39 -17.03
C GLU A 143 16.67 1.37 -16.15
N PHE A 144 16.35 0.19 -16.71
CA PHE A 144 15.67 -0.88 -15.98
C PHE A 144 16.62 -2.00 -15.57
N GLY A 145 16.38 -2.53 -14.39
CA GLY A 145 16.98 -3.75 -13.87
C GLY A 145 15.91 -4.72 -13.37
N LYS A 146 16.33 -5.97 -13.16
CA LYS A 146 15.57 -6.92 -12.34
C LYS A 146 16.05 -6.82 -10.90
N ALA A 147 15.16 -7.03 -9.96
CA ALA A 147 15.50 -7.08 -8.54
C ALA A 147 14.79 -8.25 -7.86
N PHE A 148 15.30 -8.62 -6.69
CA PHE A 148 14.63 -9.51 -5.77
C PHE A 148 14.68 -8.87 -4.38
N VAL A 149 13.55 -8.89 -3.68
CA VAL A 149 13.46 -8.47 -2.28
C VAL A 149 12.82 -9.63 -1.54
N ASP A 150 13.55 -10.24 -0.61
CA ASP A 150 13.15 -11.46 0.09
C ASP A 150 12.50 -12.52 -0.84
N LYS A 151 13.23 -12.89 -1.90
CA LYS A 151 12.84 -13.87 -2.94
C LYS A 151 11.64 -13.45 -3.80
N VAL A 152 10.97 -12.33 -3.52
CA VAL A 152 9.93 -11.77 -4.38
C VAL A 152 10.61 -11.08 -5.56
N ALA A 153 10.28 -11.55 -6.77
CA ALA A 153 10.78 -10.94 -8.00
C ALA A 153 10.18 -9.54 -8.19
N GLY A 154 11.04 -8.60 -8.55
CA GLY A 154 10.68 -7.20 -8.72
C GLY A 154 11.38 -6.56 -9.92
N SER A 155 11.12 -5.26 -10.07
CA SER A 155 11.75 -4.42 -11.07
C SER A 155 12.54 -3.33 -10.37
N GLN A 156 13.69 -2.97 -10.94
CA GLN A 156 14.45 -1.80 -10.53
C GLN A 156 14.42 -0.78 -11.65
N ILE A 157 14.32 0.49 -11.30
CA ILE A 157 14.50 1.61 -12.23
C ILE A 157 15.50 2.60 -11.61
N ILE A 158 16.53 2.93 -12.38
CA ILE A 158 17.46 4.01 -12.07
C ILE A 158 17.04 5.16 -12.97
N TYR A 159 16.76 6.33 -12.41
CA TYR A 159 16.20 7.42 -13.19
C TYR A 159 16.69 8.79 -12.77
N THR A 160 16.74 9.70 -13.74
CA THR A 160 16.93 11.12 -13.50
C THR A 160 15.58 11.83 -13.45
N ARG A 161 15.21 12.39 -12.30
CA ARG A 161 13.98 13.17 -12.09
C ARG A 161 13.84 14.29 -13.12
N GLY A 162 12.60 14.56 -13.54
CA GLY A 162 12.27 15.65 -14.44
C GLY A 162 12.48 17.02 -13.79
N LYS A 163 12.59 18.08 -14.61
CA LYS A 163 12.76 19.46 -14.12
C LYS A 163 11.58 19.99 -13.29
N ASP A 164 10.39 19.43 -13.53
CA ASP A 164 9.16 19.81 -12.84
C ASP A 164 8.91 18.97 -11.56
N ASP A 165 9.80 18.02 -11.26
CA ASP A 165 9.75 17.27 -10.00
C ASP A 165 10.14 18.21 -8.84
N PRO A 166 9.30 18.39 -7.81
CA PRO A 166 9.64 19.22 -6.65
C PRO A 166 10.88 18.75 -5.90
N LEU A 167 11.33 17.51 -6.11
CA LEU A 167 12.53 16.91 -5.53
C LEU A 167 13.73 16.90 -6.51
N ALA A 168 13.67 17.68 -7.60
CA ALA A 168 14.74 17.75 -8.62
C ALA A 168 16.10 18.27 -8.11
N THR A 169 16.17 18.78 -6.86
CA THR A 169 17.43 19.07 -6.17
C THR A 169 18.30 17.82 -5.99
N HIS A 170 17.70 16.63 -6.07
CA HIS A 170 18.36 15.32 -5.96
C HIS A 170 18.00 14.51 -7.21
N PRO A 171 18.61 14.86 -8.35
CA PRO A 171 18.07 14.49 -9.65
C PRO A 171 18.18 12.99 -9.91
N LEU A 172 19.01 12.23 -9.20
CA LEU A 172 19.17 10.80 -9.40
C LEU A 172 18.45 10.03 -8.30
N ALA A 173 17.69 9.01 -8.68
CA ALA A 173 17.05 8.10 -7.76
C ALA A 173 17.03 6.67 -8.31
N ILE A 174 16.92 5.71 -7.39
CA ILE A 174 16.77 4.29 -7.70
C ILE A 174 15.54 3.79 -6.96
N ASP A 175 14.59 3.24 -7.69
CA ASP A 175 13.42 2.58 -7.13
C ASP A 175 13.50 1.08 -7.38
N THR A 176 13.33 0.28 -6.34
CA THR A 176 13.11 -1.16 -6.42
C THR A 176 11.67 -1.43 -6.04
N LEU A 177 10.91 -2.02 -6.97
CA LEU A 177 9.49 -2.26 -6.86
C LEU A 177 9.19 -3.75 -6.78
N VAL A 178 8.48 -4.15 -5.74
CA VAL A 178 7.99 -5.52 -5.54
C VAL A 178 6.53 -5.50 -5.11
N SER A 179 5.75 -6.51 -5.51
CA SER A 179 4.36 -6.63 -5.09
C SER A 179 4.11 -7.94 -4.35
N THR A 180 3.54 -7.81 -3.16
CA THR A 180 3.09 -8.90 -2.30
C THR A 180 2.01 -8.36 -1.35
N PHE A 181 1.31 -9.24 -0.62
CA PHE A 181 0.27 -8.87 0.36
C PHE A 181 -0.78 -7.87 -0.16
N GLY A 182 -1.10 -7.94 -1.46
CA GLY A 182 -2.07 -7.06 -2.11
C GLY A 182 -1.65 -5.59 -2.25
N ARG A 183 -0.35 -5.27 -2.17
CA ARG A 183 0.19 -3.90 -2.38
C ARG A 183 1.51 -3.91 -3.16
N THR A 184 1.96 -2.73 -3.57
CA THR A 184 3.29 -2.54 -4.18
C THR A 184 4.18 -1.76 -3.24
N TYR A 185 5.37 -2.29 -2.96
CA TYR A 185 6.42 -1.63 -2.19
C TYR A 185 7.37 -0.98 -3.19
N THR A 186 7.54 0.33 -3.10
CA THR A 186 8.61 1.06 -3.76
C THR A 186 9.66 1.40 -2.71
N VAL A 187 10.81 0.75 -2.78
CA VAL A 187 11.97 1.09 -1.95
C VAL A 187 12.83 2.04 -2.77
N ARG A 188 12.92 3.29 -2.34
CA ARG A 188 13.62 4.36 -3.03
C ARG A 188 14.93 4.69 -2.36
N LEU A 189 15.98 4.84 -3.16
CA LEU A 189 17.20 5.57 -2.81
C LEU A 189 17.19 6.91 -3.54
N ASN A 190 17.31 8.00 -2.78
CA ASN A 190 17.66 9.30 -3.34
C ASN A 190 19.18 9.44 -3.35
N THR A 191 19.77 9.89 -4.46
CA THR A 191 21.24 9.98 -4.60
C THR A 191 21.65 11.07 -5.59
N ASN A 192 22.95 11.18 -5.86
CA ASN A 192 23.53 12.05 -6.88
C ASN A 192 24.78 11.39 -7.46
N GLU A 193 25.35 11.93 -8.53
CA GLU A 193 26.53 11.34 -9.19
C GLU A 193 27.78 11.30 -8.29
N GLU A 194 27.91 12.20 -7.30
CA GLU A 194 29.05 12.28 -6.41
C GLU A 194 29.03 11.17 -5.34
N THR A 195 27.87 10.91 -4.73
CA THR A 195 27.71 9.94 -3.62
C THR A 195 27.22 8.57 -4.06
N ARG A 196 26.82 8.43 -5.34
CA ARG A 196 26.18 7.24 -5.92
C ARG A 196 26.75 5.90 -5.46
N THR A 197 28.07 5.73 -5.56
CA THR A 197 28.73 4.45 -5.25
C THR A 197 28.55 4.06 -3.78
N ALA A 198 28.64 5.02 -2.87
CA ALA A 198 28.46 4.76 -1.44
C ALA A 198 26.97 4.51 -1.11
N ASP A 199 26.09 5.29 -1.72
CA ASP A 199 24.65 5.20 -1.54
C ASP A 199 24.07 3.88 -2.07
N GLU A 200 24.50 3.43 -3.24
CA GLU A 200 24.09 2.14 -3.83
C GLU A 200 24.56 0.96 -2.96
N LYS A 201 25.74 1.04 -2.36
CA LYS A 201 26.21 0.01 -1.42
C LYS A 201 25.30 -0.08 -0.19
N LEU A 202 24.95 1.07 0.39
CA LEU A 202 24.03 1.12 1.52
C LEU A 202 22.64 0.60 1.14
N TYR A 203 22.14 0.99 -0.03
CA TYR A 203 20.84 0.55 -0.54
C TYR A 203 20.80 -0.96 -0.78
N GLY A 204 21.87 -1.53 -1.33
CA GLY A 204 22.03 -2.98 -1.46
C GLY A 204 21.97 -3.68 -0.10
N GLU A 205 22.73 -3.21 0.90
CA GLU A 205 22.70 -3.75 2.26
C GLU A 205 21.30 -3.66 2.89
N PHE A 206 20.57 -2.57 2.64
CA PHE A 206 19.19 -2.40 3.09
C PHE A 206 18.24 -3.42 2.45
N LEU A 207 18.28 -3.58 1.12
CA LEU A 207 17.46 -4.56 0.39
C LEU A 207 17.80 -6.01 0.75
N GLU A 208 19.08 -6.32 0.96
CA GLU A 208 19.53 -7.66 1.38
C GLU A 208 19.05 -8.04 2.78
N SER A 209 18.84 -7.05 3.65
CA SER A 209 18.32 -7.25 5.00
C SER A 209 16.79 -7.38 5.09
N TRP A 210 16.09 -7.12 3.98
CA TRP A 210 14.64 -7.11 3.95
C TRP A 210 14.09 -8.51 4.19
N GLU A 211 13.11 -8.60 5.09
CA GLU A 211 12.30 -9.80 5.31
C GLU A 211 10.81 -9.39 5.32
N PHE A 212 10.00 -10.08 4.53
CA PHE A 212 8.56 -9.95 4.59
C PHE A 212 8.03 -10.75 5.78
N LEU A 213 7.14 -10.12 6.55
CA LEU A 213 6.51 -10.78 7.69
C LEU A 213 5.38 -11.67 7.16
N GLU A 214 5.50 -12.97 7.39
CA GLU A 214 4.44 -13.93 7.04
C GLU A 214 3.11 -13.52 7.71
N ASP A 215 1.99 -13.91 7.09
CA ASP A 215 0.62 -13.61 7.56
C ASP A 215 0.20 -12.13 7.58
N THR A 216 0.99 -11.23 6.96
CA THR A 216 0.59 -9.82 6.80
C THR A 216 -0.77 -9.70 6.11
N PRO A 217 -1.78 -9.08 6.75
CA PRO A 217 -3.12 -8.94 6.19
C PRO A 217 -3.10 -8.02 4.98
N SER A 218 -3.94 -8.27 3.97
CA SER A 218 -4.11 -7.35 2.84
C SER A 218 -4.51 -5.95 3.32
N PRO A 219 -4.11 -4.88 2.61
CA PRO A 219 -4.47 -3.53 3.01
C PRO A 219 -6.00 -3.36 2.95
N PRO A 220 -6.59 -2.49 3.79
CA PRO A 220 -8.03 -2.24 3.83
C PRO A 220 -8.48 -1.39 2.63
N TRP A 221 -8.33 -1.95 1.44
CA TRP A 221 -8.61 -1.35 0.15
C TRP A 221 -9.54 -2.25 -0.64
N SER A 222 -10.52 -1.66 -1.32
CA SER A 222 -11.44 -2.42 -2.15
C SER A 222 -10.70 -3.11 -3.30
N THR A 223 -11.24 -4.23 -3.79
CA THR A 223 -10.66 -4.95 -4.95
C THR A 223 -10.59 -4.06 -6.19
N SER A 224 -11.57 -3.16 -6.37
CA SER A 224 -11.61 -2.17 -7.45
C SER A 224 -10.63 -1.00 -7.28
N ARG A 225 -10.06 -0.83 -6.07
CA ARG A 225 -9.30 0.36 -5.66
C ARG A 225 -10.12 1.66 -5.72
N ASN A 226 -11.45 1.57 -5.73
CA ASN A 226 -12.31 2.75 -5.63
C ASN A 226 -12.41 3.29 -4.21
N ILE A 227 -12.20 2.45 -3.18
CA ILE A 227 -12.14 2.88 -1.78
C ILE A 227 -10.82 2.40 -1.19
N LEU A 228 -10.03 3.34 -0.70
CA LEU A 228 -8.78 3.09 0.01
C LEU A 228 -8.92 3.64 1.43
N VAL A 229 -8.96 2.78 2.45
CA VAL A 229 -8.88 3.22 3.83
C VAL A 229 -7.42 3.27 4.25
N TYR A 230 -7.02 4.35 4.92
CA TYR A 230 -5.67 4.57 5.43
C TYR A 230 -5.63 4.52 6.96
N SER A 231 -6.74 4.81 7.63
CA SER A 231 -6.90 4.61 9.08
C SER A 231 -8.39 4.37 9.38
N PRO A 232 -8.75 3.42 10.25
CA PRO A 232 -7.86 2.45 10.90
C PRO A 232 -7.28 1.43 9.90
N TRP A 233 -6.16 0.83 10.26
CA TRP A 233 -5.62 -0.36 9.60
C TRP A 233 -6.26 -1.63 10.18
N VAL A 234 -5.99 -2.78 9.55
CA VAL A 234 -6.45 -4.08 10.06
C VAL A 234 -5.88 -4.33 11.46
N ASP A 235 -6.75 -4.74 12.38
CA ASP A 235 -6.47 -5.03 13.79
C ASP A 235 -5.97 -3.82 14.61
N ASP A 236 -6.22 -2.60 14.13
CA ASP A 236 -5.97 -1.40 14.93
C ASP A 236 -6.92 -1.32 16.12
N GLN A 237 -6.38 -0.88 17.26
CA GLN A 237 -7.20 -0.47 18.40
C GLN A 237 -7.82 0.91 18.12
N VAL A 238 -9.15 0.99 18.12
CA VAL A 238 -9.90 2.21 17.80
C VAL A 238 -10.47 2.85 19.07
N LYS A 239 -10.47 4.19 19.13
CA LYS A 239 -11.08 4.95 20.23
C LYS A 239 -12.49 5.40 19.85
N ASN A 240 -13.22 5.95 20.82
CA ASN A 240 -14.47 6.65 20.58
C ASN A 240 -14.28 8.15 20.89
N PRO A 241 -14.35 9.06 19.89
CA PRO A 241 -14.67 8.81 18.49
C PRO A 241 -13.54 8.09 17.71
N LEU A 242 -13.92 7.32 16.69
CA LEU A 242 -13.01 6.61 15.77
C LEU A 242 -12.62 7.54 14.63
N SER A 243 -11.32 7.73 14.40
CA SER A 243 -10.81 8.56 13.29
C SER A 243 -10.64 7.73 12.01
N LEU A 244 -11.52 7.99 11.03
CA LEU A 244 -11.55 7.34 9.73
C LEU A 244 -10.92 8.26 8.68
N VAL A 245 -9.88 7.79 8.00
CA VAL A 245 -9.15 8.52 6.96
C VAL A 245 -8.95 7.62 5.75
N GLY A 246 -9.14 8.17 4.55
CA GLY A 246 -8.95 7.43 3.31
C GLY A 246 -9.27 8.26 2.09
N GLU A 247 -9.42 7.58 0.95
CA GLU A 247 -9.82 8.15 -0.33
C GLU A 247 -10.88 7.28 -0.99
N ALA A 248 -11.81 7.91 -1.71
CA ALA A 248 -12.80 7.18 -2.49
C ALA A 248 -13.13 7.85 -3.82
N ILE A 249 -13.53 7.03 -4.79
CA ILE A 249 -14.35 7.43 -5.94
C ILE A 249 -15.79 7.04 -5.58
N ALA A 250 -16.62 8.03 -5.25
CA ALA A 250 -17.98 7.81 -4.77
C ALA A 250 -18.96 8.75 -5.47
N PHE A 251 -20.11 8.22 -5.92
CA PHE A 251 -21.14 9.03 -6.56
C PHE A 251 -21.62 10.14 -5.61
N GLU A 252 -21.65 11.38 -6.11
CA GLU A 252 -21.92 12.60 -5.32
C GLU A 252 -21.03 12.77 -4.08
N GLY A 253 -19.90 12.05 -4.03
CA GLY A 253 -18.95 12.08 -2.92
C GLY A 253 -19.40 11.30 -1.67
N THR A 254 -20.51 10.55 -1.74
CA THR A 254 -21.10 9.90 -0.56
C THR A 254 -20.53 8.51 -0.32
N VAL A 255 -19.91 8.31 0.85
CA VAL A 255 -19.40 7.02 1.32
C VAL A 255 -20.21 6.58 2.54
N ASN A 256 -20.62 5.32 2.58
CA ASN A 256 -21.36 4.73 3.68
C ASN A 256 -20.39 4.04 4.63
N VAL A 257 -20.67 4.16 5.92
CA VAL A 257 -19.85 3.61 6.98
C VAL A 257 -20.73 2.86 7.97
N ARG A 258 -20.32 1.65 8.34
CA ARG A 258 -20.98 0.84 9.36
C ARG A 258 -19.94 0.32 10.35
N ILE A 259 -20.20 0.47 11.65
CA ILE A 259 -19.39 -0.13 12.71
C ILE A 259 -20.25 -1.20 13.38
N LYS A 260 -19.72 -2.41 13.47
CA LYS A 260 -20.35 -3.55 14.13
C LYS A 260 -19.43 -4.11 15.20
N ASP A 261 -20.01 -4.65 16.27
CA ASP A 261 -19.26 -5.52 17.18
C ASP A 261 -19.15 -6.95 16.61
N LYS A 262 -18.43 -7.84 17.29
CA LYS A 262 -18.20 -9.23 16.85
C LYS A 262 -19.50 -10.05 16.77
N ASP A 263 -20.49 -9.69 17.57
CA ASP A 263 -21.82 -10.30 17.59
C ASP A 263 -22.75 -9.70 16.51
N SER A 264 -22.21 -8.84 15.63
CA SER A 264 -22.90 -8.16 14.54
C SER A 264 -23.95 -7.13 14.99
N HIS A 265 -23.89 -6.65 16.22
CA HIS A 265 -24.68 -5.48 16.62
C HIS A 265 -24.12 -4.23 15.95
N ILE A 266 -24.99 -3.46 15.28
CA ILE A 266 -24.62 -2.19 14.65
C ILE A 266 -24.46 -1.14 15.75
N LEU A 267 -23.25 -0.62 15.90
CA LEU A 267 -22.91 0.45 16.84
C LEU A 267 -23.00 1.83 16.19
N LEU A 268 -22.86 1.88 14.86
CA LEU A 268 -23.02 3.08 14.04
C LEU A 268 -23.33 2.66 12.60
N GLU A 269 -24.26 3.37 11.96
CA GLU A 269 -24.44 3.37 10.51
C GLU A 269 -24.69 4.80 10.04
N THR A 270 -23.84 5.31 9.15
CA THR A 270 -23.86 6.72 8.73
C THR A 270 -23.24 6.90 7.34
N THR A 271 -23.27 8.13 6.84
CA THR A 271 -22.55 8.53 5.64
C THR A 271 -21.52 9.62 5.93
N ILE A 272 -20.45 9.65 5.14
CA ILE A 272 -19.42 10.68 5.13
C ILE A 272 -19.24 11.21 3.71
N GLN A 273 -18.62 12.38 3.60
CA GLN A 273 -18.36 13.03 2.32
C GLN A 273 -16.86 13.00 1.99
N THR A 274 -16.56 12.65 0.75
CA THR A 274 -15.27 12.93 0.12
C THR A 274 -15.18 14.41 -0.29
N GLN A 275 -13.97 14.89 -0.57
CA GLN A 275 -13.79 16.25 -1.11
C GLN A 275 -14.35 16.44 -2.53
N SER A 276 -14.50 15.37 -3.33
CA SER A 276 -15.14 15.39 -4.65
C SER A 276 -15.67 14.01 -5.05
N GLY A 277 -16.80 13.98 -5.77
CA GLY A 277 -17.47 12.74 -6.18
C GLY A 277 -17.12 12.18 -7.57
N ASN A 278 -16.30 12.88 -8.37
CA ASN A 278 -16.01 12.48 -9.76
C ASN A 278 -14.57 11.98 -9.99
N GLN A 279 -13.73 12.07 -8.97
CA GLN A 279 -12.34 11.63 -8.99
C GLN A 279 -12.00 11.10 -7.61
N ARG A 280 -10.95 10.27 -7.51
CA ARG A 280 -10.48 9.76 -6.22
C ARG A 280 -10.11 10.94 -5.33
N SER A 281 -10.81 11.08 -4.21
CA SER A 281 -10.71 12.25 -3.35
C SER A 281 -10.71 11.82 -1.88
N PRO A 282 -9.99 12.54 -1.01
CA PRO A 282 -9.86 12.17 0.38
C PRO A 282 -11.18 12.36 1.13
N PHE A 283 -11.38 11.53 2.14
CA PHE A 283 -12.37 11.68 3.19
C PHE A 283 -11.68 11.60 4.56
N ALA A 284 -12.22 12.31 5.54
CA ALA A 284 -11.82 12.20 6.93
C ALA A 284 -13.05 12.44 7.83
N ALA A 285 -13.23 11.61 8.85
CA ALA A 285 -14.35 11.74 9.78
C ALA A 285 -13.98 11.19 11.16
N ASP A 286 -14.49 11.84 12.21
CA ASP A 286 -14.49 11.32 13.57
C ASP A 286 -15.88 10.74 13.87
N LEU A 287 -15.92 9.44 14.13
CA LEU A 287 -17.15 8.65 14.22
C LEU A 287 -17.42 8.27 15.68
N SER A 288 -18.43 8.90 16.28
CA SER A 288 -18.96 8.46 17.58
C SER A 288 -19.90 7.27 17.39
N PHE A 289 -19.71 6.20 18.16
CA PHE A 289 -20.51 4.98 18.09
C PHE A 289 -20.98 4.53 19.47
N ASP A 290 -22.02 3.69 19.50
CA ASP A 290 -22.56 3.14 20.73
C ASP A 290 -21.56 2.21 21.43
N LYS A 291 -21.71 2.03 22.74
CA LYS A 291 -20.80 1.19 23.53
C LYS A 291 -20.80 -0.26 22.98
N PRO A 292 -19.63 -0.82 22.60
CA PRO A 292 -19.55 -2.18 22.08
C PRO A 292 -19.85 -3.22 23.18
N SER A 293 -20.43 -4.35 22.77
CA SER A 293 -20.65 -5.50 23.67
C SER A 293 -19.48 -6.49 23.71
N THR A 294 -18.55 -6.39 22.75
CA THR A 294 -17.34 -7.22 22.60
C THR A 294 -16.08 -6.36 22.45
N GLU A 295 -14.90 -6.93 22.68
CA GLU A 295 -13.60 -6.24 22.50
C GLU A 295 -13.15 -6.18 21.03
N GLU A 296 -13.78 -6.95 20.15
CA GLU A 296 -13.51 -6.97 18.71
C GLU A 296 -14.71 -6.41 17.94
N GLY A 297 -14.44 -5.86 16.76
CA GLY A 297 -15.47 -5.35 15.87
C GLY A 297 -15.02 -5.30 14.41
N ILE A 298 -15.93 -4.80 13.59
CA ILE A 298 -15.73 -4.64 12.15
C ILE A 298 -16.16 -3.23 11.75
N LEU A 299 -15.26 -2.51 11.10
CA LEU A 299 -15.57 -1.31 10.34
C LEU A 299 -15.79 -1.70 8.86
N GLU A 300 -16.95 -1.34 8.31
CA GLU A 300 -17.26 -1.45 6.89
C GLU A 300 -17.32 -0.06 6.25
N VAL A 301 -16.65 0.11 5.12
CA VAL A 301 -16.68 1.33 4.30
C VAL A 301 -17.05 0.94 2.88
N PHE A 302 -18.12 1.51 2.33
CA PHE A 302 -18.67 1.07 1.04
C PHE A 302 -19.44 2.19 0.34
N THR A 303 -19.69 2.01 -0.95
CA THR A 303 -20.63 2.83 -1.73
C THR A 303 -21.92 2.05 -1.99
N LEU A 304 -23.00 2.75 -2.32
CA LEU A 304 -24.24 2.13 -2.76
C LEU A 304 -24.42 2.40 -4.26
N SER A 305 -24.83 1.37 -4.98
CA SER A 305 -25.22 1.47 -6.39
C SER A 305 -26.41 2.40 -6.54
N ALA A 306 -26.27 3.44 -7.36
CA ALA A 306 -27.38 4.36 -7.67
C ALA A 306 -28.53 3.66 -8.43
N SER A 307 -28.28 2.49 -9.03
CA SER A 307 -29.27 1.75 -9.81
C SER A 307 -30.19 0.89 -8.94
N ASP A 308 -29.67 0.28 -7.89
CA ASP A 308 -30.39 -0.76 -7.13
C ASP A 308 -30.11 -0.75 -5.61
N GLY A 309 -29.26 0.15 -5.13
CA GLY A 309 -28.90 0.25 -3.72
C GLY A 309 -28.04 -0.90 -3.21
N SER A 310 -27.47 -1.74 -4.08
CA SER A 310 -26.52 -2.77 -3.65
C SER A 310 -25.21 -2.16 -3.14
N GLU A 311 -24.60 -2.81 -2.14
CA GLU A 311 -23.29 -2.42 -1.63
C GLU A 311 -22.19 -2.69 -2.67
N GLN A 312 -21.35 -1.70 -2.91
CA GLN A 312 -20.24 -1.72 -3.86
C GLN A 312 -18.94 -1.33 -3.17
N ASP A 313 -17.82 -1.79 -3.74
CA ASP A 313 -16.47 -1.41 -3.31
C ASP A 313 -16.21 -1.59 -1.81
N LYS A 314 -16.94 -2.51 -1.16
CA LYS A 314 -16.89 -2.68 0.29
C LYS A 314 -15.48 -3.05 0.74
N VAL A 315 -15.02 -2.30 1.73
CA VAL A 315 -13.85 -2.59 2.56
C VAL A 315 -14.35 -3.06 3.92
N THR A 316 -13.79 -4.15 4.43
CA THR A 316 -14.10 -4.72 5.74
C THR A 316 -12.82 -4.76 6.56
N ILE A 317 -12.82 -4.09 7.71
CA ILE A 317 -11.63 -3.86 8.54
C ILE A 317 -11.92 -4.40 9.94
N PRO A 318 -11.30 -5.53 10.33
CA PRO A 318 -11.26 -5.95 11.72
C PRO A 318 -10.59 -4.88 12.59
N VAL A 319 -11.18 -4.57 13.75
CA VAL A 319 -10.67 -3.59 14.71
C VAL A 319 -10.86 -4.08 16.15
N HIS A 320 -10.09 -3.51 17.08
CA HIS A 320 -10.24 -3.77 18.52
C HIS A 320 -10.77 -2.54 19.25
N PHE A 321 -11.71 -2.75 20.16
CA PHE A 321 -12.19 -1.74 21.10
C PHE A 321 -11.35 -1.76 22.39
N PRO A 322 -11.22 -0.62 23.09
CA PRO A 322 -10.34 -0.48 24.25
C PRO A 322 -10.90 -1.05 25.56
#